data_AF-I3ZC60-F1
#
_entry.id   AF-I3ZC60-F1
#
_cell.length_a   1.000
_cell.length_b   1.000
_cell.length_c   1.000
_cell.angle_alpha   90.00
_cell.angle_beta   90.00
_cell.angle_gamma   90.00
#
_symmetry.space_group_name_H-M   'P 1'
#
loop_
_entity.id
_entity.type
_entity.pdbx_description
1 polymer ?
#
loop_
_entity_poly.entity_id
_entity_poly.type
_entity_poly.pdbx_seq_one_letter_code
_entity_poly.pdbx_strand_id
1 'polypeptide(L)'
;MSHEGIRMISREESELVAKTEQPLPAAAITPAKVKIAITEGTGVTITWKDGRESHWTFPYLRDACPCATCHEEREQTGRALGEPKPKTTQLLQLYTPPAKPLSAEAIGRYAIKFKWADGHESGIYSWDFLRRLDEGALPVKVAR
;
A
#
# COMPACT_ATOMS: atom_id res chain seq x y z
N MET A 1 -4.34 -29.22 25.11
CA MET A 1 -3.38 -28.23 25.63
C MET A 1 -2.30 -28.07 24.57
N SER A 2 -2.42 -27.05 23.71
CA SER A 2 -1.33 -26.61 22.84
C SER A 2 -0.91 -25.25 23.38
N HIS A 3 0.19 -25.22 24.14
CA HIS A 3 0.84 -23.96 24.46
C HIS A 3 1.55 -23.52 23.19
N GLU A 4 0.95 -22.58 22.45
CA GLU A 4 1.71 -21.80 21.47
C GLU A 4 2.83 -21.10 22.22
N GLY A 5 4.07 -21.51 21.94
CA GLY A 5 5.26 -20.93 22.54
C GLY A 5 5.33 -19.45 22.20
N ILE A 6 5.55 -18.62 23.22
CA ILE A 6 5.80 -17.19 23.07
C ILE A 6 7.02 -17.04 22.15
N ARG A 7 6.79 -16.59 20.91
CA ARG A 7 7.84 -16.35 19.93
C ARG A 7 8.68 -15.18 20.42
N MET A 8 9.92 -15.45 20.79
CA MET A 8 10.93 -14.42 21.07
C MET A 8 11.30 -13.75 19.75
N ILE A 9 10.71 -12.60 19.46
CA ILE A 9 11.16 -11.70 18.40
C ILE A 9 12.53 -11.14 18.76
N SER A 10 13.41 -10.93 17.77
CA SER A 10 14.72 -10.30 18.00
C SER A 10 14.53 -8.85 18.48
N ARG A 11 15.54 -8.28 19.15
CA ARG A 11 15.49 -6.86 19.56
C ARG A 11 15.26 -5.95 18.34
N GLU A 12 15.95 -6.23 17.24
CA GLU A 12 15.82 -5.47 15.99
C GLU A 12 14.41 -5.61 15.38
N GLU A 13 13.84 -6.82 15.38
CA GLU A 13 12.46 -7.05 14.94
C GLU A 13 11.45 -6.30 15.84
N SER A 14 11.69 -6.29 17.15
CA SER A 14 10.82 -5.59 18.12
C SER A 14 10.88 -4.08 17.97
N GLU A 15 12.06 -3.53 17.66
CA GLU A 15 12.26 -2.10 17.43
C GLU A 15 11.63 -1.66 16.10
N LEU A 16 11.70 -2.50 15.06
CA LEU A 16 11.03 -2.26 13.79
C LEU A 16 9.50 -2.27 13.96
N VAL A 17 8.96 -3.29 14.63
CA VAL A 17 7.52 -3.37 14.94
C VAL A 17 7.08 -2.13 15.73
N ALA A 18 7.79 -1.78 16.80
CA ALA A 18 7.48 -0.60 17.61
C ALA A 18 7.52 0.71 16.81
N LYS A 19 8.47 0.84 15.86
CA LYS A 19 8.56 2.01 14.97
C LYS A 19 7.40 2.08 13.99
N THR A 20 6.94 0.93 13.48
CA THR A 20 5.80 0.86 12.57
C THR A 20 4.45 1.07 13.27
N GLU A 21 4.38 0.81 14.58
CA GLU A 21 3.18 1.04 15.42
C GLU A 21 3.13 2.43 16.05
N GLN A 22 4.21 3.20 16.00
CA GLN A 22 4.18 4.59 16.47
C GLN A 22 3.20 5.42 15.63
N PRO A 23 2.32 6.20 16.29
CA PRO A 23 1.38 7.07 15.61
C PRO A 23 2.15 8.19 14.91
N LEU A 24 1.88 8.38 13.62
CA LEU A 24 2.42 9.50 12.87
C LEU A 24 1.79 10.82 13.37
N PRO A 25 2.55 11.94 13.36
CA PRO A 25 2.00 13.23 13.73
C PRO A 25 0.87 13.61 12.78
N ALA A 26 -0.18 14.26 13.30
CA ALA A 26 -1.38 14.57 12.53
C ALA A 26 -1.09 15.36 11.23
N ALA A 27 -0.08 16.24 11.24
CA ALA A 27 0.34 17.00 10.07
C ALA A 27 0.91 16.12 8.94
N ALA A 28 1.58 15.01 9.28
CA ALA A 28 2.17 14.09 8.30
C ALA A 28 1.12 13.22 7.61
N ILE A 29 -0.03 12.98 8.24
CA ILE A 29 -1.14 12.18 7.71
C ILE A 29 -2.35 13.04 7.31
N THR A 30 -2.23 14.37 7.30
CA THR A 30 -3.28 15.26 6.83
C THR A 30 -2.88 15.86 5.48
N PRO A 31 -3.60 15.56 4.39
CA PRO A 31 -3.30 16.16 3.10
C PRO A 31 -3.64 17.65 3.11
N ALA A 32 -2.74 18.47 2.60
CA ALA A 32 -3.01 19.86 2.23
C ALA A 32 -3.58 19.94 0.81
N LYS A 33 -3.07 19.10 -0.10
CA LYS A 33 -3.55 19.00 -1.49
C LYS A 33 -3.43 17.56 -1.97
N VAL A 34 -4.45 17.09 -2.67
CA VAL A 34 -4.48 15.77 -3.31
C VAL A 34 -4.70 15.95 -4.80
N LYS A 35 -3.81 15.39 -5.63
CA LYS A 35 -3.94 15.34 -7.08
C LYS A 35 -3.98 13.88 -7.53
N ILE A 36 -5.03 13.49 -8.23
CA ILE A 36 -5.19 12.14 -8.78
C ILE A 36 -5.25 12.26 -10.30
N ALA A 37 -4.20 11.80 -10.98
CA ALA A 37 -4.02 11.95 -12.42
C ALA A 37 -4.57 10.73 -13.17
N ILE A 38 -5.89 10.50 -13.05
CA ILE A 38 -6.56 9.33 -13.66
C ILE A 38 -6.46 9.37 -15.18
N THR A 39 -6.71 10.53 -15.80
CA THR A 39 -6.70 10.65 -17.26
C THR A 39 -5.31 10.32 -17.81
N GLU A 40 -4.28 10.93 -17.25
CA GLU A 40 -2.87 10.73 -17.60
C GLU A 40 -2.37 9.33 -17.20
N GLY A 41 -2.99 8.69 -16.22
CA GLY A 41 -2.59 7.37 -15.73
C GLY A 41 -1.29 7.36 -14.93
N THR A 42 -0.81 8.53 -14.49
CA THR A 42 0.50 8.67 -13.85
C THR A 42 0.48 8.32 -12.37
N GLY A 43 -0.66 8.51 -11.69
CA GLY A 43 -0.84 8.10 -10.30
C GLY A 43 -1.41 9.18 -9.40
N VAL A 44 -0.93 9.21 -8.16
CA VAL A 44 -1.41 10.06 -7.08
C VAL A 44 -0.25 10.88 -6.53
N THR A 45 -0.49 12.18 -6.36
CA THR A 45 0.44 13.09 -5.67
C THR A 45 -0.29 13.73 -4.50
N ILE A 46 0.29 13.68 -3.31
CA ILE A 46 -0.22 14.32 -2.11
C ILE A 46 0.83 15.27 -1.57
N THR A 47 0.43 16.53 -1.41
CA THR A 47 1.17 17.50 -0.59
C THR A 47 0.57 17.47 0.81
N TRP A 48 1.37 17.20 1.82
CA TRP A 48 0.98 17.05 3.22
C TRP A 48 1.05 18.38 3.97
N LYS A 49 0.37 18.47 5.13
CA LYS A 49 0.44 19.68 5.98
C LYS A 49 1.79 19.87 6.68
N ASP A 50 2.61 18.82 6.78
CA ASP A 50 4.00 18.92 7.23
C ASP A 50 4.95 19.47 6.15
N GLY A 51 4.44 19.77 4.94
CA GLY A 51 5.21 20.31 3.83
C GLY A 51 5.87 19.27 2.94
N ARG A 52 5.79 17.97 3.26
CA ARG A 52 6.29 16.92 2.37
C ARG A 52 5.36 16.70 1.18
N GLU A 53 5.93 16.23 0.09
CA GLU A 53 5.20 15.76 -1.07
C GLU A 53 5.52 14.29 -1.29
N SER A 54 4.47 13.49 -1.51
CA SER A 54 4.58 12.06 -1.79
C SER A 54 3.90 11.75 -3.11
N HIS A 55 4.49 10.84 -3.88
CA HIS A 55 4.00 10.43 -5.19
C HIS A 55 4.02 8.91 -5.34
N TRP A 56 2.91 8.34 -5.83
CA TRP A 56 2.80 6.92 -6.12
C TRP A 56 2.18 6.69 -7.48
N THR A 57 2.74 5.75 -8.25
CA THR A 57 2.17 5.32 -9.52
C THR A 57 0.95 4.41 -9.28
N PHE A 58 0.03 4.35 -10.23
CA PHE A 58 -1.12 3.45 -10.11
C PHE A 58 -0.73 1.95 -10.05
N PRO A 59 0.23 1.45 -10.84
CA PRO A 59 0.71 0.07 -10.68
C PRO A 59 1.20 -0.21 -9.26
N TYR A 60 2.01 0.70 -8.71
CA TYR A 60 2.53 0.54 -7.35
C TYR A 60 1.41 0.50 -6.30
N LEU A 61 0.44 1.42 -6.38
CA LEU A 61 -0.73 1.42 -5.48
C LEU A 61 -1.58 0.16 -5.64
N ARG A 62 -1.70 -0.37 -6.86
CA ARG A 62 -2.44 -1.61 -7.12
C ARG A 62 -1.74 -2.82 -6.51
N ASP A 63 -0.42 -2.89 -6.62
CA ASP A 63 0.40 -3.97 -6.05
C ASP A 63 0.50 -3.87 -4.51
N ALA A 64 0.43 -2.64 -3.98
CA ALA A 64 0.35 -2.33 -2.56
C ALA A 64 -1.09 -2.29 -2.01
N CYS A 65 -2.09 -2.80 -2.73
CA CYS A 65 -3.51 -2.71 -2.33
C CYS A 65 -3.73 -3.23 -0.89
N PRO A 66 -4.31 -2.43 0.03
CA PRO A 66 -4.42 -2.77 1.45
C PRO A 66 -5.65 -3.65 1.79
N CYS A 67 -6.42 -4.12 0.81
CA CYS A 67 -7.57 -4.97 1.10
C CYS A 67 -7.15 -6.35 1.63
N ALA A 68 -8.02 -6.98 2.42
CA ALA A 68 -7.75 -8.26 3.07
C ALA A 68 -7.27 -9.34 2.09
N THR A 69 -7.93 -9.48 0.94
CA THR A 69 -7.57 -10.47 -0.08
C THR A 69 -6.17 -10.23 -0.67
N CYS A 70 -5.81 -8.97 -0.95
CA CYS A 70 -4.47 -8.66 -1.47
C CYS A 70 -3.40 -8.78 -0.38
N HIS A 71 -3.75 -8.48 0.88
CA HIS A 71 -2.84 -8.66 2.01
C HIS A 71 -2.52 -10.14 2.24
N GLU A 72 -3.54 -10.98 2.31
CA GLU A 72 -3.38 -12.43 2.49
C GLU A 72 -2.57 -13.05 1.35
N GLU A 73 -2.86 -12.68 0.09
CA GLU A 73 -2.08 -13.14 -1.06
C GLU A 73 -0.60 -12.75 -0.97
N ARG A 74 -0.30 -11.51 -0.52
CA ARG A 74 1.09 -11.08 -0.30
C ARG A 74 1.77 -11.85 0.81
N GLU A 75 1.09 -12.10 1.93
CA GLU A 75 1.65 -12.88 3.03
C GLU A 75 1.94 -14.33 2.61
N GLN A 76 1.07 -14.94 1.80
CA GLN A 76 1.28 -16.30 1.28
C GLN A 76 2.43 -16.40 0.28
N THR A 77 2.64 -15.36 -0.52
CA THR A 77 3.67 -15.32 -1.57
C THR A 77 5.01 -14.75 -1.08
N GLY A 78 5.04 -14.17 0.13
CA GLY A 78 6.22 -13.46 0.65
C GLY A 78 6.50 -12.15 -0.09
N ARG A 79 5.53 -11.62 -0.85
CA ARG A 79 5.70 -10.45 -1.71
C ARG A 79 5.67 -9.16 -0.89
N ALA A 80 6.61 -8.26 -1.14
CA ALA A 80 6.64 -6.96 -0.49
C ALA A 80 5.52 -6.03 -0.98
N LEU A 81 5.25 -4.96 -0.23
CA LEU A 81 4.28 -3.95 -0.64
C LEU A 81 4.74 -3.22 -1.90
N GLY A 82 3.87 -3.20 -2.91
CA GLY A 82 4.15 -2.54 -4.19
C GLY A 82 5.09 -3.33 -5.11
N GLU A 83 5.56 -4.50 -4.69
CA GLU A 83 6.27 -5.43 -5.57
C GLU A 83 5.27 -6.08 -6.53
N PRO A 84 5.54 -6.13 -7.85
CA PRO A 84 4.61 -6.69 -8.81
C PRO A 84 4.44 -8.20 -8.62
N LYS A 85 3.25 -8.72 -8.96
CA LYS A 85 3.03 -10.17 -8.99
C LYS A 85 3.99 -10.85 -9.98
N PRO A 86 4.54 -12.03 -9.65
CA PRO A 86 5.39 -12.75 -10.58
C PRO A 86 4.62 -13.07 -11.85
N LYS A 87 5.19 -12.69 -13.01
CA LYS A 87 4.60 -13.00 -14.30
C LYS A 87 4.63 -14.51 -14.49
N THR A 88 3.47 -15.12 -14.66
CA THR A 88 3.40 -16.55 -14.98
C THR A 88 4.04 -16.74 -16.35
N THR A 89 5.05 -17.62 -16.45
CA THR A 89 5.79 -17.94 -17.69
C THR A 89 4.95 -18.70 -18.72
N GLN A 90 3.67 -18.37 -18.87
CA GLN A 90 2.88 -18.83 -19.98
C GLN A 90 3.40 -18.10 -21.22
N LEU A 91 4.00 -18.85 -22.16
CA LEU A 91 4.71 -18.39 -23.36
C LEU A 91 3.92 -17.45 -24.30
N LEU A 92 2.69 -17.07 -23.95
CA LEU A 92 1.77 -16.27 -24.74
C LEU A 92 1.17 -15.11 -23.95
N GLN A 93 1.88 -14.56 -22.96
CA GLN A 93 1.41 -13.36 -22.26
C GLN A 93 1.58 -12.14 -23.16
N LEU A 94 0.60 -11.94 -24.05
CA LEU A 94 0.33 -10.66 -24.70
C LEU A 94 0.32 -9.58 -23.63
N TYR A 95 0.97 -8.46 -23.95
CA TYR A 95 1.02 -7.21 -23.19
C TYR A 95 -0.15 -7.04 -22.19
N THR A 96 0.16 -7.11 -20.89
CA THR A 96 -0.79 -6.70 -19.85
C THR A 96 -0.66 -5.19 -19.67
N PRO A 97 -1.71 -4.39 -19.94
CA PRO A 97 -1.67 -2.95 -19.71
C PRO A 97 -1.42 -2.66 -18.22
N PRO A 98 -0.72 -1.54 -17.90
CA PRO A 98 -0.48 -1.17 -16.52
C PRO A 98 -1.80 -0.93 -15.78
N ALA A 99 -1.83 -1.25 -14.49
CA ALA A 99 -3.01 -1.05 -13.67
C ALA A 99 -3.42 0.44 -13.67
N LYS A 100 -4.70 0.69 -13.97
CA LYS A 100 -5.29 2.02 -14.03
C LYS A 100 -6.66 2.02 -13.34
N PRO A 101 -6.95 2.99 -12.46
CA PRO A 101 -8.28 3.15 -11.92
C PRO A 101 -9.23 3.78 -12.94
N LEU A 102 -10.50 3.40 -12.87
CA LEU A 102 -11.61 4.02 -13.57
C LEU A 102 -12.10 5.28 -12.83
N SER A 103 -12.08 5.24 -11.50
CA SER A 103 -12.45 6.36 -10.65
C SER A 103 -11.71 6.32 -9.31
N ALA A 104 -11.72 7.45 -8.62
CA ALA A 104 -11.24 7.59 -7.25
C ALA A 104 -12.28 8.36 -6.43
N GLU A 105 -12.55 7.88 -5.22
CA GLU A 105 -13.56 8.43 -4.32
C GLU A 105 -12.93 8.72 -2.97
N ALA A 106 -13.18 9.91 -2.42
CA ALA A 106 -12.79 10.22 -1.06
C ALA A 106 -13.69 9.45 -0.07
N ILE A 107 -13.08 8.78 0.91
CA ILE A 107 -13.79 8.12 1.98
C ILE A 107 -13.66 8.98 3.24
N GLY A 108 -14.72 9.75 3.50
CA GLY A 108 -14.76 10.72 4.59
C GLY A 108 -13.58 11.71 4.49
N ARG A 109 -12.84 11.85 5.59
CA ARG A 109 -11.66 12.74 5.68
C ARG A 109 -10.35 11.98 5.85
N TYR A 110 -10.34 10.65 5.73
CA TYR A 110 -9.21 9.83 6.17
C TYR A 110 -8.61 8.90 5.11
N ALA A 111 -9.25 8.76 3.94
CA ALA A 111 -8.80 7.81 2.92
C ALA A 111 -9.30 8.15 1.50
N ILE A 112 -8.71 7.45 0.52
CA ILE A 112 -9.22 7.32 -0.85
C ILE A 112 -9.51 5.86 -1.14
N LYS A 113 -10.57 5.62 -1.91
CA LYS A 113 -10.87 4.33 -2.53
C LYS A 113 -10.75 4.47 -4.05
N PHE A 114 -10.20 3.45 -4.70
CA PHE A 114 -10.14 3.39 -6.16
C PHE A 114 -11.07 2.30 -6.68
N LYS A 115 -11.73 2.56 -7.80
CA LYS A 115 -12.36 1.53 -8.63
C LYS A 115 -11.41 1.19 -9.77
N TRP A 116 -10.87 -0.02 -9.78
CA TRP A 116 -9.87 -0.46 -10.73
C TRP A 116 -10.49 -1.01 -12.02
N ALA A 117 -9.80 -0.85 -13.15
CA ALA A 117 -10.24 -1.40 -14.43
C ALA A 117 -10.27 -2.94 -14.46
N ASP A 118 -9.54 -3.58 -13.55
CA ASP A 118 -9.54 -5.04 -13.34
C ASP A 118 -10.68 -5.54 -12.43
N GLY A 119 -11.62 -4.66 -12.08
CA GLY A 119 -12.80 -4.97 -11.26
C GLY A 119 -12.60 -4.88 -9.75
N HIS A 120 -11.39 -4.56 -9.25
CA HIS A 120 -11.17 -4.42 -7.81
C HIS A 120 -11.64 -3.05 -7.29
N GLU A 121 -12.28 -3.02 -6.12
CA GLU A 121 -12.69 -1.74 -5.49
C GLU A 121 -12.68 -1.72 -3.95
N SER A 122 -12.38 -2.85 -3.30
CA SER A 122 -12.42 -2.97 -1.83
C SER A 122 -11.20 -2.36 -1.11
N GLY A 123 -10.23 -1.83 -1.85
CA GLY A 123 -9.02 -1.22 -1.29
C GLY A 123 -9.26 0.19 -0.77
N ILE A 124 -9.13 0.39 0.54
CA ILE A 124 -9.21 1.70 1.20
C ILE A 124 -7.79 2.15 1.55
N TYR A 125 -7.32 3.18 0.86
CA TYR A 125 -5.99 3.77 1.03
C TYR A 125 -6.08 4.92 2.03
N SER A 126 -5.87 4.62 3.31
CA SER A 126 -5.85 5.66 4.35
C SER A 126 -4.66 6.59 4.19
N TRP A 127 -4.79 7.83 4.68
CA TRP A 127 -3.69 8.79 4.68
C TRP A 127 -2.48 8.30 5.47
N ASP A 128 -2.73 7.63 6.60
CA ASP A 128 -1.67 6.98 7.39
C ASP A 128 -0.97 5.90 6.58
N PHE A 129 -1.72 5.01 5.92
CA PHE A 129 -1.14 3.95 5.08
C PHE A 129 -0.29 4.53 3.95
N LEU A 130 -0.83 5.50 3.21
CA LEU A 130 -0.10 6.16 2.13
C LEU A 130 1.16 6.84 2.67
N ARG A 131 1.08 7.52 3.81
CA ARG A 131 2.24 8.17 4.40
C ARG A 131 3.33 7.18 4.82
N ARG A 132 2.96 6.06 5.44
CA ARG A 132 3.93 5.00 5.80
C ARG A 132 4.54 4.33 4.57
N LEU A 133 3.76 4.25 3.49
CA LEU A 133 4.22 3.72 2.21
C LEU A 133 5.30 4.62 1.57
N ASP A 134 5.18 5.94 1.69
CA ASP A 134 6.21 6.91 1.27
C ASP A 134 7.49 6.85 2.12
N GLU A 135 7.35 6.66 3.42
CA GLU A 135 8.50 6.58 4.34
C GLU A 135 9.23 5.23 4.30
N GLY A 136 8.75 4.27 3.48
CA GLY A 136 9.24 2.88 3.51
C GLY A 136 9.07 2.22 4.87
N ALA A 137 8.16 2.76 5.69
CA ALA A 137 8.01 2.44 7.11
C ALA A 137 6.96 1.35 7.38
N LEU A 138 6.45 0.69 6.33
CA LEU A 138 5.60 -0.48 6.50
C LEU A 138 6.49 -1.71 6.65
N PRO A 139 6.27 -2.55 7.68
CA PRO A 139 7.13 -3.70 7.90
C PRO A 139 6.87 -4.70 6.77
N VAL A 140 7.83 -4.82 5.85
CA VAL A 140 7.92 -6.02 5.02
C VAL A 140 8.29 -7.13 6.00
N LYS A 141 7.31 -7.91 6.45
CA LYS A 141 7.60 -9.13 7.21
C LYS A 141 8.55 -9.94 6.33
N VAL A 142 9.79 -10.07 6.77
CA VAL A 142 10.79 -10.91 6.11
C VAL A 142 10.19 -12.31 6.04
N ALA A 143 9.93 -12.80 4.83
CA ALA A 143 9.47 -14.15 4.63
C ALA A 143 10.50 -15.10 5.27
N ARG A 144 10.00 -16.06 6.05
CA ARG A 144 10.79 -17.08 6.76
C ARG A 144 11.61 -17.94 5.81
#